data_AF-A0A7T4TBF5-F1
#
_entry.id   AF-A0A7T4TBF5-F1
#
_cell.length_a   1.000
_cell.length_b   1.000
_cell.length_c   1.000
_cell.angle_alpha   90.00
_cell.angle_beta   90.00
_cell.angle_gamma   90.00
#
_symmetry.space_group_name_H-M   'P 1'
#
loop_
_entity.id
_entity.type
_entity.pdbx_description
1 polymer ?
#
loop_
_entity_poly.entity_id
_entity_poly.type
_entity_poly.pdbx_seq_one_letter_code
_entity_poly.pdbx_strand_id
1 'polypeptide(L)'
;MKTRIFTYVECPCGHRGALIQTIDAGAFRTGWHRAWLRKLTRDGTYDGEDELFAEMTPGCPTCGRSLSPDDVIGRSELQGTGAVLRLKSEPAASETTLSIGG
;
A
#
# COMPACT_ATOMS: atom_id res chain seq x y z
N MET A 1 6.05 15.24 9.22
CA MET A 1 4.78 14.60 8.84
C MET A 1 5.10 13.31 8.09
N LYS A 2 4.49 12.19 8.49
CA LYS A 2 4.69 10.90 7.83
C LYS A 2 3.52 10.63 6.89
N THR A 3 3.84 10.40 5.63
CA THR A 3 2.90 9.99 4.59
C THR A 3 3.27 8.59 4.13
N ARG A 4 2.31 7.69 4.11
CA ARG A 4 2.47 6.34 3.54
C ARG A 4 1.59 6.21 2.31
N ILE A 5 2.19 5.93 1.18
CA ILE A 5 1.55 5.78 -0.11
C ILE A 5 1.51 4.29 -0.44
N PHE A 6 0.33 3.79 -0.80
CA PHE A 6 0.09 2.44 -1.26
C PHE A 6 -0.25 2.48 -2.74
N THR A 7 0.59 1.89 -3.57
CA THR A 7 0.34 1.73 -5.01
C THR A 7 -0.02 0.28 -5.26
N TYR A 8 -1.28 0.02 -5.59
CA TYR A 8 -1.80 -1.31 -5.88
C TYR A 8 -1.59 -1.65 -7.34
N VAL A 9 -1.09 -2.85 -7.59
CA VAL A 9 -0.81 -3.36 -8.94
C VAL A 9 -1.49 -4.70 -9.16
N GLU A 10 -1.95 -4.93 -10.38
CA GLU A 10 -2.49 -6.20 -10.84
C GLU A 10 -1.71 -6.67 -12.05
N CYS A 11 -1.07 -7.83 -11.91
CA CYS A 11 -0.45 -8.50 -13.03
C CYS A 11 -1.54 -9.03 -13.98
N PRO A 12 -1.32 -9.04 -15.32
CA PRO A 12 -2.23 -9.66 -16.28
C PRO A 12 -2.54 -11.15 -16.02
N CYS A 13 -1.71 -11.85 -15.23
CA CYS A 13 -1.99 -13.21 -14.78
C CYS A 13 -3.02 -13.29 -13.63
N GLY A 14 -3.58 -12.15 -13.19
CA GLY A 14 -4.54 -12.02 -12.09
C GLY A 14 -3.92 -11.87 -10.69
N HIS A 15 -2.60 -11.93 -10.57
CA HIS A 15 -1.93 -11.77 -9.27
C HIS A 15 -1.89 -10.30 -8.83
N ARG A 16 -2.23 -10.02 -7.57
CA ARG A 16 -2.29 -8.67 -7.01
C ARG A 16 -1.24 -8.45 -5.93
N GLY A 17 -0.65 -7.26 -5.95
CA GLY A 17 0.31 -6.82 -4.95
C GLY A 17 0.26 -5.32 -4.72
N ALA A 18 1.20 -4.83 -3.91
CA ALA A 18 1.34 -3.40 -3.68
C ALA A 18 2.79 -2.98 -3.47
N LEU A 19 3.12 -1.80 -3.96
CA LEU A 19 4.30 -1.05 -3.58
C LEU A 19 3.90 -0.11 -2.44
N ILE A 20 4.68 -0.10 -1.36
CA ILE A 20 4.40 0.74 -0.20
C ILE A 20 5.58 1.68 -0.02
N GLN A 21 5.32 2.98 -0.15
CA GLN A 21 6.29 4.04 0.05
C GLN A 21 5.96 4.77 1.35
N THR A 22 6.95 5.01 2.19
CA THR A 22 6.83 5.87 3.37
C THR A 22 7.77 7.05 3.21
N ILE A 23 7.19 8.24 3.23
CA ILE A 23 7.89 9.52 3.14
C ILE A 23 7.71 10.22 4.47
N ASP A 24 8.80 10.67 5.06
CA ASP A 24 8.77 11.55 6.22
C ASP A 24 9.35 12.89 5.86
N ALA A 25 8.45 13.86 5.74
CA ALA A 25 8.78 15.26 5.68
C ALA A 25 8.97 15.76 7.12
N GLY A 26 10.10 15.42 7.73
CA GLY A 26 10.52 15.97 9.02
C GLY A 26 10.86 17.47 8.92
N ALA A 27 10.93 18.15 10.06
CA ALA A 27 11.33 19.58 10.13
C ALA A 27 12.81 19.83 9.78
N PHE A 28 13.60 18.77 9.60
CA PHE A 28 15.02 18.83 9.26
C PHE A 28 15.21 18.47 7.79
N ARG A 29 16.15 19.16 7.13
CA ARG A 29 16.34 19.25 5.66
C ARG A 29 16.68 17.94 4.92
N THR A 30 16.68 16.80 5.60
CA THR A 30 16.91 15.47 5.03
C THR A 30 15.71 14.60 5.36
N GLY A 31 14.66 14.70 4.55
CA GLY A 31 13.52 13.78 4.63
C GLY A 31 14.00 12.34 4.44
N TRP A 32 13.39 11.39 5.15
CA TRP A 32 13.68 9.97 4.95
C TRP A 32 12.60 9.33 4.09
N HIS A 33 13.02 8.55 3.10
CA HIS A 33 12.17 7.74 2.24
C HIS A 33 12.47 6.26 2.50
N ARG A 34 11.42 5.44 2.48
CA ARG A 34 11.55 3.98 2.49
C ARG A 34 10.47 3.35 1.64
N ALA A 35 10.85 2.49 0.70
CA ALA A 35 9.93 1.70 -0.10
C ALA A 35 10.08 0.19 0.14
N TRP A 36 8.97 -0.56 0.05
CA TRP A 36 8.99 -2.03 0.08
C TRP A 36 7.82 -2.63 -0.71
N LEU A 37 7.95 -3.90 -1.05
CA LEU A 37 6.96 -4.67 -1.78
C LEU A 37 6.09 -5.50 -0.84
N ARG A 38 4.80 -5.63 -1.17
CA ARG A 38 3.86 -6.52 -0.50
C ARG A 38 3.25 -7.47 -1.53
N LYS A 39 3.46 -8.78 -1.31
CA LYS A 39 3.05 -9.87 -2.22
C LYS A 39 3.65 -9.75 -3.63
N LEU A 40 4.77 -9.07 -3.78
CA LEU A 40 5.54 -8.99 -5.03
C LEU A 40 7.00 -9.36 -4.71
N THR A 41 7.78 -9.68 -5.72
CA THR A 41 9.22 -9.98 -5.60
C THR A 41 10.06 -8.80 -6.12
N ARG A 42 11.33 -8.72 -5.73
CA ARG A 42 12.28 -7.70 -6.21
C ARG A 42 13.18 -8.31 -7.29
N ASP A 43 12.56 -9.01 -8.24
CA ASP A 43 13.23 -9.73 -9.34
C ASP A 43 12.72 -9.28 -10.71
N GLY A 44 12.02 -8.15 -10.75
CA GLY A 44 11.63 -7.50 -11.99
C GLY A 44 12.82 -6.84 -12.69
N THR A 45 12.56 -6.32 -13.87
CA THR A 45 13.56 -5.74 -14.78
C THR A 45 13.14 -4.36 -15.29
N TYR A 46 12.17 -3.71 -14.63
CA TYR A 46 11.71 -2.39 -15.04
C TYR A 46 12.80 -1.33 -14.80
N ASP A 47 13.17 -0.60 -15.86
CA ASP A 47 14.19 0.46 -15.87
C ASP A 47 13.67 1.82 -16.39
N GLY A 48 12.35 2.01 -16.41
CA GLY A 48 11.70 3.22 -16.94
C GLY A 48 11.72 4.45 -16.01
N GLU A 49 10.98 5.48 -16.38
CA GLU A 49 11.01 6.82 -15.74
C GLU A 49 10.40 6.88 -14.34
N ASP A 50 9.49 5.97 -14.00
CA ASP A 50 8.94 5.89 -12.64
C ASP A 50 10.00 5.37 -11.66
N GLU A 51 10.62 6.30 -10.93
CA GLU A 51 11.71 6.04 -9.99
C GLU A 51 11.35 4.97 -8.95
N LEU A 52 10.10 4.91 -8.49
CA LEU A 52 9.68 3.94 -7.48
C LEU A 52 9.66 2.52 -8.07
N PHE A 53 9.17 2.36 -9.30
CA PHE A 53 9.18 1.07 -9.98
C PHE A 53 10.61 0.68 -10.41
N ALA A 54 11.43 1.64 -10.83
CA ALA A 54 12.83 1.40 -11.19
C ALA A 54 13.68 1.00 -9.97
N GLU A 55 13.47 1.64 -8.81
CA GLU A 55 14.14 1.30 -7.55
C GLU A 55 13.72 -0.09 -7.04
N MET A 56 12.42 -0.38 -7.11
CA MET A 56 11.83 -1.54 -6.46
C MET A 56 11.74 -2.78 -7.35
N THR A 57 11.93 -2.62 -8.66
CA THR A 57 11.86 -3.68 -9.69
C THR A 57 10.80 -4.74 -9.39
N PRO A 58 9.51 -4.37 -9.27
CA PRO A 58 8.48 -5.29 -8.81
C PRO A 58 8.28 -6.43 -9.81
N GLY A 59 8.39 -7.66 -9.34
CA GLY A 59 8.12 -8.88 -10.08
C GLY A 59 6.87 -9.59 -9.57
N CYS A 60 6.17 -10.26 -10.48
CA CYS A 60 5.07 -11.15 -10.13
C CYS A 60 5.63 -12.51 -9.69
N PRO A 61 5.40 -12.97 -8.44
CA PRO A 61 5.86 -14.28 -7.98
C PRO A 61 5.18 -15.45 -8.71
N THR A 62 4.02 -15.23 -9.33
CA THR A 62 3.24 -16.29 -9.97
C THR A 62 3.70 -16.60 -11.39
N CYS A 63 3.99 -15.57 -12.20
CA CYS A 63 4.37 -15.74 -13.60
C CYS A 63 5.78 -15.23 -13.94
N GLY A 64 6.50 -14.66 -12.97
CA GLY A 64 7.84 -14.10 -13.17
C GLY A 64 7.87 -12.80 -13.97
N ARG A 65 6.71 -12.27 -14.40
CA ARG A 65 6.64 -11.03 -15.18
C ARG A 65 7.06 -9.83 -14.34
N SER A 66 7.81 -8.92 -14.95
CA SER A 66 8.08 -7.59 -14.38
C SER A 66 6.84 -6.72 -14.44
N LEU A 67 6.51 -6.07 -13.33
CA LEU A 67 5.41 -5.12 -13.22
C LEU A 67 5.90 -3.69 -13.46
N SER A 68 5.00 -2.88 -13.99
CA SER A 68 5.26 -1.52 -14.47
C SER A 68 4.15 -0.58 -14.02
N PRO A 69 4.30 0.74 -14.20
CA PRO A 69 3.25 1.71 -13.87
C PRO A 69 1.92 1.46 -14.60
N ASP A 70 1.93 0.83 -15.77
CA ASP A 70 0.72 0.44 -16.51
C ASP A 70 -0.10 -0.65 -15.80
N ASP A 71 0.53 -1.43 -14.91
CA ASP A 71 -0.14 -2.48 -14.13
C ASP A 71 -0.80 -1.91 -12.86
N VAL A 72 -0.79 -0.58 -12.66
CA VAL A 72 -1.37 0.08 -11.49
C VAL A 72 -2.89 0.12 -11.58
N ILE A 73 -3.55 -0.42 -10.55
CA ILE A 73 -5.02 -0.43 -10.44
C ILE A 73 -5.56 0.54 -9.39
N GLY A 74 -4.69 1.18 -8.61
CA GLY A 74 -5.11 2.18 -7.64
C GLY A 74 -3.98 2.72 -6.76
N ARG A 75 -4.20 3.91 -6.20
CA ARG A 75 -3.28 4.55 -5.24
C ARG A 75 -4.07 5.03 -4.02
N SER A 76 -3.47 4.88 -2.84
CA SER A 76 -4.06 5.32 -1.57
C SER A 76 -2.98 5.97 -0.70
N GLU A 77 -3.26 7.14 -0.17
CA GLU A 77 -2.32 7.90 0.65
C GLU A 77 -2.84 8.00 2.08
N LEU A 78 -1.98 7.66 3.04
CA LEU A 78 -2.26 7.77 4.47
C LEU A 78 -1.29 8.76 5.10
N GLN A 79 -1.80 9.95 5.42
CA GLN A 79 -1.11 10.94 6.24
C GLN A 79 -1.38 10.60 7.72
N GLY A 80 -0.34 10.43 8.57
CA GLY A 80 -0.54 10.05 9.99
C GLY A 80 -1.40 11.06 10.76
N THR A 81 -2.09 10.78 11.88
CA THR A 81 -2.33 9.59 12.73
C THR A 81 -3.74 9.02 12.51
N GLY A 82 -4.16 8.86 11.25
CA GLY A 82 -5.51 8.40 10.90
C GLY A 82 -5.65 6.87 10.91
N ALA A 83 -6.72 6.38 11.53
CA ALA A 83 -7.09 4.99 11.64
C ALA A 83 -6.99 4.23 10.30
N VAL A 84 -6.50 3.00 10.39
CA VAL A 84 -6.66 1.96 9.36
C VAL A 84 -8.12 1.99 8.91
N LEU A 85 -8.39 2.33 7.65
CA LEU A 85 -9.70 2.13 7.04
C LEU A 85 -9.99 0.64 7.11
N ARG A 86 -10.66 0.21 8.19
CA ARG A 86 -11.29 -1.10 8.26
C ARG A 86 -12.27 -1.14 7.11
N LEU A 87 -12.06 -2.11 6.23
CA LEU A 87 -13.01 -2.51 5.21
C LEU A 87 -14.37 -2.61 5.91
N LYS A 88 -15.30 -1.73 5.54
CA LYS A 88 -16.64 -1.72 6.11
C LYS A 88 -17.35 -2.97 5.61
N SER A 89 -17.25 -4.03 6.36
CA SER A 89 -18.06 -5.23 6.23
C SER A 89 -18.29 -5.70 7.65
N GLU A 90 -19.42 -5.28 8.22
CA GLU A 90 -20.24 -6.02 9.19
C GLU A 90 -21.33 -5.08 9.74
N PRO A 91 -22.63 -5.39 9.58
CA PRO A 91 -23.70 -4.67 10.26
C PRO A 91 -23.61 -4.94 11.77
N ALA A 92 -23.65 -3.88 12.56
CA ALA A 92 -23.60 -3.94 14.02
C ALA A 92 -24.77 -4.78 14.56
N ALA A 93 -24.47 -5.97 15.11
CA ALA A 93 -25.32 -6.62 16.07
C ALA A 93 -25.16 -5.87 17.40
N SER A 94 -26.15 -5.04 17.73
CA SER A 94 -26.27 -4.42 19.05
C SER A 94 -26.65 -5.48 20.08
N GLU A 95 -25.71 -5.84 20.96
CA GLU A 95 -26.04 -6.46 22.24
C GLU A 95 -26.04 -5.40 23.35
N THR A 96 -27.22 -5.27 23.96
CA THR A 96 -27.49 -5.23 25.41
C THR A 96 -26.78 -4.20 26.30
N THR A 97 -27.58 -3.35 26.99
CA THR A 97 -27.27 -2.93 28.37
C THR A 97 -28.52 -2.85 29.24
N LEU A 98 -28.41 -3.56 30.37
CA LEU A 98 -29.28 -3.67 31.54
C LEU A 98 -28.97 -2.54 32.56
N SER A 99 -29.97 -2.02 33.31
CA SER A 99 -29.94 -1.69 34.77
C SER A 99 -31.15 -0.80 35.17
N ILE A 100 -32.11 -1.26 35.99
CA ILE A 100 -32.24 -1.20 37.48
C ILE A 100 -32.59 0.21 38.05
N GLY A 101 -33.76 0.32 38.71
CA GLY A 101 -33.93 1.04 39.98
C GLY A 101 -34.73 2.34 39.99
N GLY A 102 -35.93 2.31 40.59
CA GLY A 102 -36.78 3.45 40.96
C GLY A 102 -38.10 2.98 41.57
#